data_AF-A0A524PRY6-F1
#
_entry.id   AF-A0A524PRY6-F1
#
_cell.length_a   1.000
_cell.length_b   1.000
_cell.length_c   1.000
_cell.angle_alpha   90.00
_cell.angle_beta   90.00
_cell.angle_gamma   90.00
#
_symmetry.space_group_name_H-M   'P 1'
#
loop_
_entity.id
_entity.type
_entity.pdbx_description
1 polymer ?
#
loop_
_entity_poly.entity_id
_entity_poly.type
_entity_poly.pdbx_seq_one_letter_code
_entity_poly.pdbx_strand_id
1 'polypeptide(L)'
;MGWAITALWTVVLALSLIFNMREVYRGTNALAFEGLRISIEKDVLYRRWATDHGGVYVPVTGETPPSPYLRHIPERDIQTPSGRGLTLVNPAYMTRQVNEMAMKQHGTRGHITSLKPLNPGNAPDPWEREALKEFEKGIKEVRAVLDLNGEPSMRLMRPFITEKGCLKCHAHQGYSLGEIRGGISISYPMGPFLSVMRSRWVVLVAGHAVLWLLGLGGVWFAFIRLETSARQRREALGAIQIEKNNFQ
;
A
#
# COMPACT_ATOMS: atom_id res chain seq x y z
N MET A 1 -37.95 0.96 30.01
CA MET A 1 -37.59 -0.16 29.11
C MET A 1 -37.08 0.31 27.75
N GLY A 2 -37.72 1.27 27.08
CA GLY A 2 -37.28 1.78 25.75
C GLY A 2 -35.84 2.32 25.71
N TRP A 3 -35.39 3.06 26.73
CA TRP A 3 -34.03 3.60 26.80
C TRP A 3 -32.93 2.53 26.74
N ALA A 4 -33.15 1.35 27.35
CA ALA A 4 -32.17 0.26 27.30
C ALA A 4 -32.05 -0.34 25.90
N ILE A 5 -33.16 -0.48 25.18
CA ILE A 5 -33.18 -0.97 23.79
C ILE A 5 -32.50 0.05 22.87
N THR A 6 -32.79 1.34 23.03
CA THR A 6 -32.15 2.42 22.28
C THR A 6 -30.63 2.46 22.51
N ALA A 7 -30.20 2.33 23.77
CA ALA A 7 -28.78 2.29 24.12
C ALA A 7 -28.10 1.06 23.48
N LEU A 8 -28.70 -0.12 23.61
CA LEU A 8 -28.18 -1.35 23.00
C LEU A 8 -28.07 -1.22 21.47
N TRP A 9 -29.12 -0.73 20.80
CA TRP A 9 -29.12 -0.50 19.36
C TRP A 9 -27.99 0.44 18.91
N THR A 10 -27.82 1.54 19.64
CA THR A 10 -26.78 2.53 19.35
C THR A 10 -25.39 1.94 19.52
N VAL A 11 -25.16 1.17 20.59
CA VAL A 11 -23.87 0.50 20.83
C VAL A 11 -23.56 -0.52 19.75
N VAL A 12 -24.53 -1.37 19.38
CA VAL A 12 -24.35 -2.38 18.33
C VAL A 12 -24.01 -1.73 16.99
N LEU A 13 -24.73 -0.67 16.59
CA LEU A 13 -24.42 0.05 15.35
C LEU A 13 -23.07 0.78 15.40
N ALA A 14 -22.70 1.36 16.54
CA ALA A 14 -21.40 2.00 16.71
C ALA A 14 -20.25 0.99 16.57
N LEU A 15 -20.37 -0.18 17.21
CA LEU A 15 -19.40 -1.27 17.09
C LEU A 15 -19.31 -1.79 15.64
N SER A 16 -20.44 -1.96 14.97
CA SER A 16 -20.50 -2.33 13.55
C SER A 16 -19.78 -1.29 12.67
N LEU A 17 -20.02 -0.01 12.89
CA LEU A 17 -19.38 1.07 12.12
C LEU A 17 -17.87 1.07 12.32
N ILE A 18 -17.40 0.97 13.57
CA ILE A 18 -15.97 0.91 13.91
C ILE A 18 -15.31 -0.31 13.25
N PHE A 19 -15.97 -1.48 13.31
CA PHE A 19 -15.47 -2.69 12.66
C PHE A 19 -15.32 -2.50 11.14
N ASN A 20 -16.36 -2.00 10.47
CA ASN A 20 -16.33 -1.75 9.03
C ASN A 20 -15.27 -0.71 8.62
N MET A 21 -15.12 0.38 9.38
CA MET A 21 -14.08 1.38 9.12
C MET A 21 -12.67 0.80 9.25
N ARG A 22 -12.45 -0.04 10.28
CA ARG A 22 -11.17 -0.77 10.45
C ARG A 22 -10.91 -1.72 9.30
N GLU A 23 -11.94 -2.39 8.79
CA GLU A 23 -11.81 -3.30 7.65
C GLU A 23 -11.43 -2.55 6.37
N VAL A 24 -12.08 -1.41 6.08
CA VAL A 24 -11.69 -0.55 4.96
C VAL A 24 -10.24 -0.08 5.12
N TYR A 25 -9.84 0.37 6.32
CA TYR A 25 -8.46 0.81 6.58
C TYR A 25 -7.43 -0.30 6.35
N ARG A 26 -7.69 -1.51 6.88
CA ARG A 26 -6.82 -2.68 6.68
C ARG A 26 -6.75 -3.08 5.22
N GLY A 27 -7.88 -3.13 4.53
CA GLY A 27 -7.97 -3.47 3.11
C GLY A 27 -7.22 -2.48 2.22
N THR A 28 -7.39 -1.17 2.45
CA THR A 28 -6.67 -0.12 1.71
C THR A 28 -5.16 -0.23 1.87
N ASN A 29 -4.67 -0.41 3.11
CA ASN A 29 -3.24 -0.57 3.36
C ASN A 29 -2.68 -1.87 2.79
N ALA A 30 -3.43 -2.98 2.88
CA ALA A 30 -3.04 -4.26 2.29
C ALA A 30 -2.94 -4.15 0.76
N LEU A 31 -3.88 -3.46 0.11
CA LEU A 31 -3.85 -3.22 -1.33
C LEU A 31 -2.65 -2.37 -1.75
N ALA A 32 -2.36 -1.27 -1.03
CA ALA A 32 -1.20 -0.44 -1.31
C ALA A 32 0.11 -1.23 -1.19
N PHE A 33 0.21 -2.04 -0.14
CA PHE A 33 1.38 -2.86 0.13
C PHE A 33 1.59 -3.98 -0.89
N GLU A 34 0.51 -4.67 -1.28
CA GLU A 34 0.59 -5.72 -2.31
C GLU A 34 0.95 -5.13 -3.68
N GLY A 35 0.43 -3.94 -3.99
CA GLY A 35 0.86 -3.18 -5.18
C GLY A 35 2.36 -2.91 -5.20
N LEU A 36 2.95 -2.52 -4.06
CA LEU A 36 4.41 -2.33 -3.96
C LEU A 36 5.18 -3.63 -4.18
N ARG A 37 4.72 -4.76 -3.62
CA ARG A 37 5.35 -6.06 -3.82
C ARG A 37 5.34 -6.47 -5.29
N ILE A 38 4.19 -6.38 -5.94
CA ILE A 38 4.03 -6.68 -7.38
C ILE A 38 4.95 -5.79 -8.21
N SER A 39 5.04 -4.50 -7.88
CA SER A 39 5.94 -3.58 -8.59
C SER A 39 7.40 -3.98 -8.45
N ILE A 40 7.86 -4.30 -7.22
CA ILE A 40 9.24 -4.75 -6.98
C ILE A 40 9.50 -6.07 -7.73
N GLU A 41 8.57 -7.03 -7.69
CA GLU A 41 8.73 -8.32 -8.36
C GLU A 41 8.86 -8.16 -9.88
N LYS A 42 8.03 -7.28 -10.46
CA LYS A 42 8.11 -6.93 -11.88
C LYS A 42 9.46 -6.28 -12.22
N ASP A 43 9.93 -5.34 -11.40
CA ASP A 43 11.21 -4.67 -11.64
C ASP A 43 12.40 -5.63 -11.51
N VAL A 44 12.36 -6.53 -10.52
CA VAL A 44 13.34 -7.62 -10.35
C VAL A 44 13.34 -8.54 -11.58
N LEU A 45 12.16 -8.89 -12.11
CA LEU A 45 12.03 -9.76 -13.27
C LEU A 45 12.65 -9.13 -14.53
N TYR A 46 12.32 -7.87 -14.83
CA TYR A 46 12.92 -7.15 -15.96
C TYR A 46 14.43 -6.96 -15.79
N ARG A 47 14.88 -6.68 -14.56
CA ARG A 47 16.31 -6.58 -14.24
C ARG A 47 17.02 -7.91 -14.49
N ARG A 48 16.42 -9.04 -14.10
CA ARG A 48 16.98 -10.37 -14.37
C ARG A 48 17.04 -10.64 -15.87
N TRP A 49 15.95 -10.39 -16.61
CA TRP A 49 15.94 -10.50 -18.07
C TRP A 49 17.07 -9.70 -18.72
N ALA A 50 17.28 -8.44 -18.33
CA ALA A 50 18.38 -7.61 -18.83
C ALA A 50 19.76 -8.17 -18.44
N THR A 51 19.89 -8.75 -17.24
CA THR A 51 21.14 -9.38 -16.77
C THR A 51 21.49 -10.62 -17.61
N ASP A 52 20.48 -11.43 -17.94
CA ASP A 52 20.65 -12.65 -18.72
C ASP A 52 21.14 -12.35 -20.15
N HIS A 53 20.73 -11.21 -20.71
CA HIS A 53 21.19 -10.72 -22.01
C HIS A 53 22.51 -9.92 -21.96
N GLY A 54 23.07 -9.69 -20.76
CA GLY A 54 24.29 -8.88 -20.59
C GLY A 54 24.08 -7.36 -20.71
N GLY A 55 22.83 -6.91 -20.79
CA GLY A 55 22.44 -5.52 -21.03
C GLY A 55 21.73 -5.33 -22.36
N VAL A 56 21.40 -4.08 -22.70
CA VAL A 56 20.72 -3.71 -23.95
C VAL A 56 21.41 -2.50 -24.55
N TYR A 57 21.70 -2.53 -25.85
CA TYR A 57 22.18 -1.35 -26.57
C TYR A 57 21.03 -0.40 -26.90
N VAL A 58 21.20 0.87 -26.57
CA VAL A 58 20.24 1.93 -26.87
C VAL A 58 20.92 3.12 -27.53
N PRO A 59 20.20 3.96 -28.29
CA PRO A 59 20.76 5.17 -28.86
C PRO A 59 21.34 6.09 -27.79
N VAL A 60 22.50 6.68 -28.07
CA VAL A 60 23.08 7.71 -27.22
C VAL A 60 22.23 8.97 -27.32
N THR A 61 21.71 9.44 -26.19
CA THR A 61 20.94 10.69 -26.10
C THR A 61 21.38 11.50 -24.87
N GLY A 62 20.91 12.74 -24.73
CA GLY A 62 21.15 13.53 -23.52
C GLY A 62 20.56 12.88 -22.25
N GLU A 63 19.48 12.12 -22.39
CA GLU A 63 18.85 11.37 -21.29
C GLU A 63 19.54 10.02 -21.02
N THR A 64 20.19 9.46 -22.05
CA THR A 64 20.92 8.19 -21.98
C THR A 64 22.37 8.32 -22.46
N PRO A 65 23.22 9.06 -21.73
CA PRO A 65 24.64 9.13 -22.05
C PRO A 65 25.36 7.80 -21.71
N PRO A 66 26.50 7.50 -22.36
CA PRO A 66 27.31 6.34 -22.01
C PRO A 66 27.74 6.34 -20.55
N SER A 67 27.45 5.24 -19.84
CA SER A 67 27.69 5.16 -18.40
C SER A 67 29.20 5.17 -18.09
N PRO A 68 29.70 6.09 -17.23
CA PRO A 68 31.09 6.07 -16.79
C PRO A 68 31.45 4.81 -16.01
N TYR A 69 30.47 4.18 -15.35
CA TYR A 69 30.66 2.98 -14.53
C TYR A 69 30.83 1.70 -15.37
N LEU A 70 30.62 1.77 -16.68
CA LEU A 70 30.78 0.65 -17.61
C LEU A 70 32.01 0.80 -18.51
N ARG A 71 32.91 1.77 -18.24
CA ARG A 71 34.11 2.03 -19.06
C ARG A 71 35.03 0.81 -19.24
N HIS A 72 35.00 -0.13 -18.29
CA HIS A 72 35.82 -1.34 -18.32
C HIS A 72 35.22 -2.46 -19.16
N ILE A 73 33.98 -2.31 -19.65
CA ILE A 73 33.28 -3.31 -20.46
C ILE A 73 33.68 -3.11 -21.93
N PRO A 74 34.25 -4.14 -22.60
CA PRO A 74 34.48 -4.10 -24.05
C PRO A 74 33.18 -3.84 -24.80
N GLU A 75 33.25 -3.14 -25.92
CA GLU A 75 32.09 -2.80 -26.75
C GLU A 75 31.00 -2.01 -26.00
N ARG A 76 31.30 -1.34 -24.88
CA ARG A 76 30.30 -0.49 -24.18
C ARG A 76 29.59 0.46 -25.14
N ASP A 77 30.34 1.07 -26.05
CA ASP A 77 29.78 1.92 -27.10
C ASP A 77 30.12 1.32 -28.46
N ILE A 78 29.11 1.24 -29.32
CA ILE A 78 29.22 0.71 -30.69
C ILE A 78 28.59 1.69 -31.67
N GLN A 79 28.93 1.55 -32.95
CA GLN A 79 28.23 2.23 -34.03
C GLN A 79 27.48 1.19 -34.88
N THR A 80 26.25 1.51 -35.25
CA THR A 80 25.53 0.73 -36.26
C THR A 80 26.14 0.94 -37.65
N PRO A 81 25.86 0.07 -38.63
CA PRO A 81 26.26 0.30 -40.04
C PRO A 81 25.72 1.61 -40.63
N SER A 82 24.62 2.13 -40.08
CA SER A 82 24.04 3.43 -40.46
C SER A 82 24.69 4.63 -39.76
N GLY A 83 25.75 4.43 -38.98
CA GLY A 83 26.46 5.49 -38.26
C GLY A 83 25.80 5.94 -36.95
N ARG A 84 24.76 5.25 -36.48
CA ARG A 84 24.09 5.58 -35.20
C ARG A 84 24.94 5.06 -34.03
N GLY A 85 25.32 5.96 -33.13
CA GLY A 85 25.98 5.59 -31.87
C GLY A 85 25.00 4.94 -30.90
N LEU A 86 25.37 3.77 -30.39
CA LEU A 86 24.66 3.06 -29.34
C LEU A 86 25.57 2.90 -28.11
N THR A 87 24.97 2.87 -26.93
CA THR A 87 25.66 2.55 -25.68
C THR A 87 24.96 1.43 -24.95
N LEU A 88 25.73 0.59 -24.27
CA LEU A 88 25.25 -0.51 -23.45
C LEU A 88 24.63 0.03 -22.16
N VAL A 89 23.35 -0.24 -21.98
CA VAL A 89 22.62 -0.01 -20.74
C VAL A 89 22.58 -1.31 -19.95
N ASN A 90 23.27 -1.32 -18.82
CA ASN A 90 23.21 -2.45 -17.89
C ASN A 90 21.92 -2.43 -17.05
N PRO A 91 21.59 -3.52 -16.34
CA PRO A 91 20.34 -3.61 -15.58
C PRO A 91 20.18 -2.51 -14.52
N ALA A 92 21.26 -2.10 -13.85
CA ALA A 92 21.20 -1.03 -12.85
C ALA A 92 20.88 0.35 -13.48
N TYR A 93 21.48 0.65 -14.64
CA TYR A 93 21.20 1.88 -15.35
C TYR A 93 19.76 1.89 -15.89
N MET A 94 19.31 0.78 -16.48
CA MET A 94 17.92 0.61 -16.92
C MET A 94 16.93 0.87 -15.78
N THR A 95 17.09 0.19 -14.63
CA THR A 95 16.17 0.37 -13.49
C THR A 95 16.15 1.82 -13.00
N ARG A 96 17.30 2.52 -12.98
CA ARG A 96 17.34 3.94 -12.62
C ARG A 96 16.51 4.80 -13.58
N GLN A 97 16.66 4.61 -14.89
CA GLN A 97 15.87 5.37 -15.88
C GLN A 97 14.37 5.07 -15.76
N VAL A 98 14.00 3.80 -15.55
CA VAL A 98 12.59 3.41 -15.34
C VAL A 98 12.02 4.06 -14.07
N ASN A 99 12.79 4.10 -12.99
CA ASN A 99 12.38 4.77 -11.75
C ASN A 99 12.21 6.28 -11.93
N GLU A 100 13.13 6.94 -12.67
CA GLU A 100 13.03 8.36 -13.01
C GLU A 100 11.77 8.65 -13.84
N MET A 101 11.42 7.78 -14.79
CA MET A 101 10.16 7.88 -15.56
C MET A 101 8.93 7.69 -14.67
N ALA A 102 8.92 6.66 -13.81
CA ALA A 102 7.81 6.36 -12.91
C ALA A 102 7.55 7.52 -11.91
N MET A 103 8.61 8.16 -11.43
CA MET A 103 8.50 9.34 -10.59
C MET A 103 7.84 10.51 -11.32
N LYS A 104 8.28 10.80 -12.56
CA LYS A 104 7.71 11.88 -13.39
C LYS A 104 6.25 11.66 -13.76
N GLN A 105 5.86 10.41 -14.06
CA GLN A 105 4.51 10.10 -14.57
C GLN A 105 3.49 9.83 -13.46
N HIS A 106 3.90 9.21 -12.35
CA HIS A 106 2.97 8.66 -11.36
C HIS A 106 3.34 9.02 -9.91
N GLY A 107 4.39 9.82 -9.68
CA GLY A 107 4.88 10.13 -8.33
C GLY A 107 5.43 8.92 -7.56
N THR A 108 5.56 7.77 -8.22
CA THR A 108 6.12 6.55 -7.63
C THR A 108 7.63 6.68 -7.53
N ARG A 109 8.17 6.55 -6.33
CA ARG A 109 9.62 6.66 -6.09
C ARG A 109 10.24 5.28 -5.99
N GLY A 110 10.88 4.83 -7.05
CA GLY A 110 11.76 3.66 -7.05
C GLY A 110 13.21 4.06 -6.82
N HIS A 111 13.96 3.29 -6.04
CA HIS A 111 15.39 3.52 -5.82
C HIS A 111 16.14 2.20 -5.67
N ILE A 112 17.25 2.07 -6.40
CA ILE A 112 18.19 0.96 -6.22
C ILE A 112 19.39 1.44 -5.43
N THR A 113 19.77 0.70 -4.40
CA THR A 113 20.72 1.19 -3.41
C THR A 113 21.63 0.09 -2.89
N SER A 114 22.78 0.46 -2.33
CA SER A 114 23.78 -0.47 -1.79
C SER A 114 24.60 0.21 -0.70
N LEU A 115 25.01 -0.53 0.33
CA LEU A 115 25.97 -0.03 1.33
C LEU A 115 27.34 0.29 0.71
N LYS A 116 27.68 -0.32 -0.42
CA LYS A 116 28.87 -0.07 -1.23
C LYS A 116 28.45 0.27 -2.68
N PRO A 117 27.96 1.49 -2.95
CA PRO A 117 27.45 1.86 -4.26
C PRO A 117 28.60 2.21 -5.21
N LEU A 118 28.51 1.79 -6.47
CA LEU A 118 29.45 2.24 -7.53
C LEU A 118 29.08 3.63 -8.04
N ASN A 119 27.79 3.85 -8.25
CA ASN A 119 27.22 5.16 -8.56
C ASN A 119 26.89 5.86 -7.24
N PRO A 120 27.49 7.01 -6.90
CA PRO A 120 27.16 7.76 -5.68
C PRO A 120 25.68 8.11 -5.56
N GLY A 121 24.97 8.24 -6.69
CA GLY A 121 23.52 8.45 -6.70
C GLY A 121 22.70 7.28 -6.15
N ASN A 122 23.31 6.10 -5.98
CA ASN A 122 22.68 4.91 -5.37
C ASN A 122 23.06 4.78 -3.88
N ALA A 123 23.53 5.85 -3.23
CA ALA A 123 23.80 5.83 -1.80
C ALA A 123 22.48 5.73 -1.02
N PRO A 124 22.40 4.87 0.01
CA PRO A 124 21.18 4.68 0.76
C PRO A 124 20.88 5.90 1.62
N ASP A 125 19.59 6.26 1.65
CA ASP A 125 19.06 7.15 2.68
C ASP A 125 19.08 6.47 4.07
N PRO A 126 18.79 7.20 5.16
CA PRO A 126 18.84 6.63 6.51
C PRO A 126 17.95 5.40 6.71
N TRP A 127 16.76 5.37 6.09
CA TRP A 127 15.82 4.25 6.22
C TRP A 127 16.28 3.03 5.40
N GLU A 128 16.73 3.26 4.17
CA GLU A 128 17.29 2.20 3.31
C GLU A 128 18.54 1.58 3.92
N ARG A 129 19.39 2.39 4.55
CA ARG A 129 20.61 1.91 5.21
C ARG A 129 20.29 0.94 6.33
N GLU A 130 19.26 1.23 7.13
CA GLU A 130 18.85 0.33 8.21
C GLU A 130 18.20 -0.95 7.65
N ALA A 131 17.33 -0.81 6.64
CA ALA A 131 16.75 -1.95 5.95
C ALA A 131 17.81 -2.88 5.34
N LEU A 132 18.88 -2.33 4.74
CA LEU A 132 20.01 -3.12 4.21
C LEU A 132 20.71 -3.95 5.30
N LYS A 133 20.91 -3.38 6.50
CA LYS A 133 21.49 -4.13 7.63
C LYS A 133 20.53 -5.18 8.18
N GLU A 134 19.22 -4.94 8.13
CA GLU A 134 18.23 -5.95 8.50
C GLU A 134 18.24 -7.14 7.54
N PHE A 135 18.47 -6.91 6.24
CA PHE A 135 18.61 -7.98 5.27
C PHE A 135 19.84 -8.87 5.51
N GLU A 136 20.95 -8.30 5.99
CA GLU A 136 22.12 -9.08 6.41
C GLU A 136 21.80 -10.04 7.59
N LYS A 137 20.74 -9.76 8.36
CA LYS A 137 20.23 -10.61 9.45
C LYS A 137 19.17 -11.62 8.99
N GLY A 138 18.88 -11.69 7.69
CA GLY A 138 17.91 -12.64 7.11
C GLY A 138 16.48 -12.12 6.98
N ILE A 139 16.22 -10.83 7.24
CA ILE A 139 14.93 -10.21 6.93
C ILE A 139 14.71 -10.19 5.41
N LYS A 140 13.50 -10.51 4.97
CA LYS A 140 13.19 -10.66 3.53
C LYS A 140 12.63 -9.39 2.90
N GLU A 141 11.97 -8.55 3.69
CA GLU A 141 11.41 -7.28 3.25
C GLU A 141 11.19 -6.36 4.45
N VAL A 142 11.34 -5.06 4.23
CA VAL A 142 11.11 -4.01 5.24
C VAL A 142 10.11 -3.02 4.68
N ARG A 143 9.18 -2.58 5.54
CA ARG A 143 8.09 -1.67 5.16
C ARG A 143 7.96 -0.53 6.14
N ALA A 144 7.55 0.63 5.65
CA ALA A 144 7.26 1.80 6.46
C ALA A 144 6.21 2.69 5.81
N VAL A 145 5.55 3.51 6.63
CA VAL A 145 4.82 4.69 6.16
C VAL A 145 5.68 5.89 6.55
N LEU A 146 6.14 6.63 5.56
CA LEU A 146 7.06 7.76 5.73
C LEU A 146 6.44 9.01 5.14
N ASP A 147 6.79 10.16 5.70
CA ASP A 147 6.52 11.44 5.04
C ASP A 147 7.62 11.69 3.99
N LEU A 148 7.22 11.79 2.72
CA LEU A 148 8.13 12.04 1.61
C LEU A 148 7.73 13.33 0.88
N ASN A 149 8.29 14.46 1.30
CA ASN A 149 8.01 15.82 0.81
C ASN A 149 6.61 16.35 1.18
N GLY A 150 6.17 16.11 2.42
CA GLY A 150 4.86 16.56 2.92
C GLY A 150 3.71 15.62 2.54
N GLU A 151 3.99 14.48 1.92
CA GLU A 151 3.01 13.48 1.52
C GLU A 151 3.26 12.13 2.19
N PRO A 152 2.27 11.58 2.92
CA PRO A 152 2.40 10.24 3.49
C PRO A 152 2.54 9.23 2.36
N SER A 153 3.59 8.44 2.41
CA SER A 153 3.95 7.47 1.40
C SER A 153 4.20 6.11 2.03
N MET A 154 3.61 5.07 1.45
CA MET A 154 3.93 3.71 1.85
C MET A 154 5.17 3.27 1.07
N ARG A 155 6.17 2.77 1.80
CA ARG A 155 7.45 2.35 1.25
C ARG A 155 7.73 0.90 1.58
N LEU A 156 8.24 0.16 0.60
CA LEU A 156 8.68 -1.22 0.73
C LEU A 156 10.08 -1.33 0.16
N MET A 157 10.92 -2.14 0.81
CA MET A 157 12.24 -2.49 0.30
C MET A 157 12.46 -4.00 0.36
N ARG A 158 13.12 -4.53 -0.67
CA ARG A 158 13.58 -5.92 -0.74
C ARG A 158 15.06 -5.98 -1.09
N PRO A 159 15.79 -6.98 -0.58
CA PRO A 159 17.20 -7.15 -0.89
C PRO A 159 17.42 -7.66 -2.32
N PHE A 160 18.54 -7.28 -2.90
CA PHE A 160 19.13 -7.96 -4.04
C PHE A 160 20.14 -8.98 -3.55
N ILE A 161 19.78 -10.26 -3.68
CA ILE A 161 20.67 -11.37 -3.39
C ILE A 161 21.55 -11.63 -4.61
N THR A 162 22.85 -11.80 -4.40
CA THR A 162 23.81 -12.01 -5.49
C THR A 162 23.61 -13.38 -6.12
N GLU A 163 23.28 -13.39 -7.41
CA GLU A 163 23.13 -14.59 -8.25
C GLU A 163 24.33 -14.77 -9.19
N LYS A 164 24.46 -15.94 -9.83
CA LYS A 164 25.57 -16.23 -10.76
C LYS A 164 25.71 -15.17 -11.87
N GLY A 165 24.59 -14.70 -12.44
CA GLY A 165 24.59 -13.64 -13.46
C GLY A 165 25.10 -12.29 -12.94
N CYS A 166 24.95 -12.01 -11.65
CA CYS A 166 25.43 -10.77 -11.03
C CYS A 166 26.97 -10.71 -11.01
N LEU A 167 27.62 -11.86 -10.86
CA LEU A 167 29.08 -11.96 -10.76
C LEU A 167 29.79 -11.63 -12.08
N LYS A 168 29.11 -11.70 -13.23
CA LYS A 168 29.66 -11.26 -14.54
C LYS A 168 30.20 -9.82 -14.48
N CYS A 169 29.52 -8.95 -13.73
CA CYS A 169 29.93 -7.56 -13.56
C CYS A 169 30.43 -7.25 -12.16
N HIS A 170 30.03 -8.00 -11.13
CA HIS A 170 30.33 -7.66 -9.73
C HIS A 170 31.41 -8.52 -9.05
N ALA A 171 31.95 -9.55 -9.71
CA ALA A 171 33.03 -10.36 -9.14
C ALA A 171 34.26 -9.52 -8.78
N HIS A 172 34.62 -8.53 -9.60
CA HIS A 172 35.75 -7.62 -9.33
C HIS A 172 35.57 -6.76 -8.06
N GLN A 173 34.35 -6.66 -7.52
CA GLN A 173 34.05 -5.93 -6.30
C GLN A 173 34.11 -6.81 -5.04
N GLY A 174 34.42 -8.11 -5.18
CA GLY A 174 34.52 -9.05 -4.07
C GLY A 174 33.21 -9.66 -3.58
N TYR A 175 32.11 -9.53 -4.34
CA TYR A 175 30.84 -10.15 -3.97
C TYR A 175 30.84 -11.65 -4.23
N SER A 176 30.21 -12.40 -3.32
CA SER A 176 30.01 -13.85 -3.41
C SER A 176 28.55 -14.22 -3.63
N LEU A 177 28.30 -15.43 -4.13
CA LEU A 177 26.94 -15.96 -4.34
C LEU A 177 26.18 -15.99 -3.00
N GLY A 178 24.95 -15.47 -2.99
CA GLY A 178 24.10 -15.42 -1.79
C GLY A 178 24.26 -14.17 -0.92
N GLU A 179 25.26 -13.33 -1.16
CA GLU A 179 25.43 -12.08 -0.40
C GLU A 179 24.41 -11.00 -0.79
N ILE A 180 24.11 -10.10 0.15
CA ILE A 180 23.29 -8.92 -0.10
C ILE A 180 24.11 -7.89 -0.87
N ARG A 181 23.80 -7.75 -2.17
CA ARG A 181 24.45 -6.77 -3.06
C ARG A 181 23.94 -5.34 -2.84
N GLY A 182 22.76 -5.22 -2.25
CA GLY A 182 22.00 -3.99 -2.17
C GLY A 182 20.51 -4.29 -2.03
N GLY A 183 19.67 -3.36 -2.45
CA GLY A 183 18.22 -3.56 -2.48
C GLY A 183 17.52 -2.60 -3.41
N ILE A 184 16.23 -2.85 -3.60
CA ILE A 184 15.30 -1.97 -4.29
C ILE A 184 14.24 -1.52 -3.31
N SER A 185 14.05 -0.20 -3.23
CA SER A 185 12.94 0.40 -2.49
C SER A 185 11.96 1.04 -3.47
N ILE A 186 10.67 0.90 -3.21
CA ILE A 186 9.60 1.58 -3.94
C ILE A 186 8.67 2.24 -2.94
N SER A 187 8.24 3.46 -3.25
CA SER A 187 7.27 4.22 -2.46
C SER A 187 6.07 4.63 -3.31
N TYR A 188 4.87 4.41 -2.79
CA TYR A 188 3.62 4.91 -3.34
C TYR A 188 3.08 6.06 -2.49
N PRO A 189 2.67 7.18 -3.11
CA PRO A 189 1.95 8.23 -2.39
C PRO A 189 0.61 7.66 -1.90
N MET A 190 0.29 7.86 -0.62
CA MET A 190 -0.95 7.33 -0.05
C MET A 190 -2.18 8.16 -0.42
N GLY A 191 -2.01 9.37 -0.96
CA GLY A 191 -3.12 10.28 -1.33
C GLY A 191 -4.26 9.59 -2.10
N PRO A 192 -3.99 8.89 -3.22
CA PRO A 192 -5.02 8.16 -3.98
C PRO A 192 -5.69 7.03 -3.18
N PHE A 193 -4.95 6.33 -2.32
CA PHE A 193 -5.52 5.27 -1.48
C PHE A 193 -6.41 5.86 -0.36
N LEU A 194 -5.97 6.97 0.23
CA LEU A 194 -6.71 7.69 1.28
C LEU A 194 -7.99 8.32 0.75
N SER A 195 -8.01 8.82 -0.50
CA SER A 195 -9.21 9.37 -1.11
C SER A 195 -10.29 8.30 -1.31
N VAL A 196 -9.90 7.11 -1.80
CA VAL A 196 -10.80 5.95 -1.93
C VAL A 196 -11.33 5.51 -0.56
N MET A 197 -10.45 5.42 0.44
CA MET A 197 -10.83 5.09 1.82
C MET A 197 -11.84 6.09 2.38
N ARG A 198 -11.60 7.40 2.21
CA ARG A 198 -12.48 8.46 2.70
C ARG A 198 -13.86 8.37 2.07
N SER A 199 -13.95 8.16 0.76
CA SER A 199 -15.23 7.97 0.06
C SER A 199 -16.01 6.77 0.60
N ARG A 200 -15.33 5.65 0.88
CA ARG A 200 -15.95 4.47 1.51
C ARG A 200 -16.44 4.76 2.93
N TRP A 201 -15.67 5.49 3.72
CA TRP A 201 -16.08 5.89 5.07
C TRP A 201 -17.30 6.80 5.06
N VAL A 202 -17.38 7.77 4.14
CA VAL A 202 -18.58 8.64 4.00
C VAL A 202 -19.82 7.81 3.73
N VAL A 203 -19.76 6.83 2.81
CA VAL A 203 -20.87 5.93 2.52
C VAL A 203 -21.24 5.08 3.74
N LEU A 204 -20.25 4.54 4.46
CA LEU A 204 -20.49 3.77 5.68
C LEU A 204 -21.17 4.60 6.77
N VAL A 205 -20.69 5.81 7.02
CA VAL A 205 -21.27 6.73 8.02
C VAL A 205 -22.70 7.09 7.63
N ALA A 206 -22.94 7.48 6.37
CA ALA A 206 -24.27 7.83 5.90
C ALA A 206 -25.25 6.65 6.02
N GLY A 207 -24.84 5.45 5.61
CA GLY A 207 -25.64 4.24 5.75
C GLY A 207 -25.95 3.88 7.21
N HIS A 208 -24.96 3.94 8.10
CA HIS A 208 -25.18 3.69 9.52
C HIS A 208 -26.05 4.77 10.17
N ALA A 209 -25.95 6.03 9.76
CA ALA A 209 -26.80 7.11 10.24
C ALA A 209 -28.28 6.88 9.85
N VAL A 210 -28.55 6.48 8.61
CA VAL A 210 -29.90 6.12 8.16
C VAL A 210 -30.44 4.93 8.95
N LEU A 211 -29.67 3.85 9.09
CA LEU A 211 -30.07 2.68 9.88
C LEU A 211 -30.33 3.03 11.35
N TRP A 212 -29.49 3.89 11.93
CA TRP A 212 -29.64 4.36 13.29
C TRP A 212 -30.97 5.11 13.48
N LEU A 213 -31.27 6.09 12.61
CA LEU A 213 -32.53 6.84 12.63
C LEU A 213 -33.76 5.94 12.45
N LEU A 214 -33.70 4.97 11.53
CA LEU A 214 -34.79 4.01 11.34
C LEU A 214 -35.02 3.15 12.59
N GLY A 215 -33.95 2.70 13.23
CA GLY A 215 -34.05 1.93 14.47
C GLY A 215 -34.60 2.76 15.64
N LEU A 216 -34.19 4.02 15.78
CA LEU A 216 -34.77 4.94 16.76
C LEU A 216 -36.27 5.15 16.51
N GLY A 217 -36.66 5.39 15.26
CA GLY A 217 -38.05 5.54 14.86
C GLY A 217 -38.88 4.28 15.15
N GLY A 218 -38.31 3.09 14.90
CA GLY A 218 -38.95 1.81 15.20
C GLY A 218 -39.16 1.58 16.70
N VAL A 219 -38.14 1.84 17.53
CA VAL A 219 -38.26 1.71 19.00
C VAL A 219 -39.27 2.71 19.55
N TRP A 220 -39.26 3.95 19.06
CA TRP A 220 -40.23 4.98 19.43
C TRP A 220 -41.66 4.59 19.06
N PHE A 221 -41.89 4.14 17.82
CA PHE A 221 -43.20 3.68 17.36
C PHE A 221 -43.72 2.49 18.17
N ALA A 222 -42.85 1.51 18.46
CA ALA A 222 -43.19 0.36 19.29
C ALA A 222 -43.56 0.77 20.72
N PHE A 223 -42.83 1.74 21.29
CA PHE A 223 -43.12 2.28 22.62
C PHE A 223 -44.53 2.90 22.67
N ILE A 224 -44.88 3.78 21.72
CA ILE A 224 -46.22 4.38 21.63
C ILE A 224 -47.31 3.31 21.50
N ARG A 225 -47.11 2.29 20.65
CA ARG A 225 -48.07 1.19 20.45
C ARG A 225 -48.26 0.34 21.71
N LEU A 226 -47.19 0.08 22.47
CA LEU A 226 -47.26 -0.68 23.71
C LEU A 226 -47.97 0.11 24.80
N GLU A 227 -47.71 1.41 24.94
CA GLU A 227 -48.40 2.25 25.93
C GLU A 227 -49.90 2.38 25.64
N THR A 228 -50.26 2.62 24.37
CA THR A 228 -51.66 2.70 23.94
C THR A 228 -52.41 1.38 24.18
N SER A 229 -51.80 0.23 23.83
CA SER A 229 -52.39 -1.09 24.09
C SER A 229 -52.49 -1.40 25.60
N ALA A 230 -51.48 -1.04 26.39
CA ALA A 230 -51.50 -1.20 27.84
C ALA A 230 -52.57 -0.33 28.52
N ARG A 231 -52.85 0.86 27.97
CA ARG A 231 -53.95 1.73 28.44
C ARG A 231 -55.31 1.10 28.14
N GLN A 232 -55.53 0.67 26.90
CA GLN A 232 -56.78 0.00 26.49
C GLN A 232 -57.07 -1.26 27.33
N ARG A 233 -56.04 -2.07 27.62
CA ARG A 233 -56.20 -3.25 28.50
C ARG A 233 -56.57 -2.87 29.93
N ARG A 234 -55.99 -1.79 30.49
CA ARG A 234 -56.31 -1.31 31.84
C ARG A 234 -57.74 -0.79 31.92
N GLU A 235 -58.19 -0.05 30.91
CA GLU A 235 -59.58 0.43 30.82
C GLU A 235 -60.57 -0.73 30.70
N ALA A 236 -60.30 -1.74 29.86
CA ALA A 236 -61.14 -2.93 29.73
C ALA A 236 -61.21 -3.76 31.03
N LEU A 237 -60.09 -3.97 31.72
CA LEU A 237 -60.07 -4.67 33.01
C LEU A 237 -60.80 -3.88 34.10
N GLY A 238 -60.68 -2.55 34.11
CA GLY A 238 -61.42 -1.68 35.02
C GLY A 238 -62.93 -1.75 34.79
N ALA A 239 -63.38 -1.74 33.53
CA ALA A 239 -64.79 -1.89 33.17
C ALA A 239 -65.36 -3.24 33.65
N ILE A 240 -64.63 -4.34 33.45
CA ILE A 240 -65.02 -5.67 33.93
C ILE A 240 -65.11 -5.71 35.47
N GLN A 241 -64.19 -5.03 36.16
CA GLN A 241 -64.20 -4.98 37.62
C GLN A 241 -65.38 -4.17 38.18
N ILE A 242 -65.72 -3.04 37.54
CA ILE A 242 -66.90 -2.24 37.88
C ILE A 242 -68.16 -3.06 37.66
N GLU A 243 -68.26 -3.76 36.54
CA GLU A 243 -69.39 -4.63 36.23
C GLU A 243 -69.54 -5.74 37.28
N LYS A 244 -68.45 -6.43 37.65
CA LYS A 244 -68.46 -7.43 38.74
C LYS A 244 -68.92 -6.87 40.09
N ASN A 245 -68.50 -5.66 40.45
CA ASN A 245 -68.88 -5.04 41.72
C ASN A 245 -70.37 -4.63 41.76
N ASN A 246 -71.01 -4.39 40.60
CA ASN A 246 -72.44 -4.07 40.53
C ASN A 246 -73.35 -5.31 40.62
N PHE A 247 -72.80 -6.52 40.51
CA PHE A 247 -73.54 -7.80 40.58
C PHE A 247 -73.39 -8.54 41.93
N GLN A 248 -72.73 -7.94 42.92
CA GLN A 248 -72.66 -8.41 44.31
C GLN A 248 -73.52 -7.53 45.22
#